data_AF-A0A5I8BHB9-F1
#
_entry.id   AF-A0A5I8BHB9-F1
#
_cell.length_a   1.000
_cell.length_b   1.000
_cell.length_c   1.000
_cell.angle_alpha   90.00
_cell.angle_beta   90.00
_cell.angle_gamma   90.00
#
_symmetry.space_group_name_H-M   'P 1'
#
loop_
_entity.id
_entity.type
_entity.pdbx_description
1 polymer ?
#
loop_
_entity_poly.entity_id
_entity_poly.type
_entity_poly.pdbx_seq_one_letter_code
_entity_poly.pdbx_strand_id
1 'polypeptide(L)'
;MITDDKQTNEHLRSYINYYTGLKNPRYAVLVKGEWGVGKTHLIKNILKDDQKFYVSLFGLTTIQEVHSAVFVKMYPNRSRLKKILNWFGSSSMKANDVTLALGPLVGNIANALIKEKVDNSKTIVFDDLERCSINLEDLFGAINKYVEHHGCKVIVIAHDDKLNDELTDKKEKIFGQVIKVTPDIEGAFNQFISKSKAPIAFEAIKDIIYKSFLASECKSLRILDYMINDCARLLSCIPDKLYNNKRLLSEIFVLFTALNINYRLGKLKAKEIESRNSVLYYVKKDTNADDIYDEIKENYKNHEVPLRLESDLLSNEVLIDTIVNGLYDKDKITKSIDNSRHFIKPESKGPWFTILNFDLYPTTDVDNALEELYKQFEEMQIIENGEIQHSINLLFMLSEAKHIDKTIDDIYLFFLEYVRKLQKNNKFPPADLFTEYEPIRDSAYGYGYWINDSYKHYSSKLNKILAQQQQIALRKRYPQFLADLRNNLKEDTAKFCEQISRNGLKDINIYGYIAILSSFKPHEFVDMWLSIDMTNWHNVRTALVNRYSGGSLHGDLTDEGPWLKFVKMNIRHRASKASGIDKLRISRLLIGL
;
A
#
# COMPACT_ATOMS: atom_id res chain seq x y z
N MET A 1 -32.60 22.78 -20.95
CA MET A 1 -31.94 22.62 -22.25
C MET A 1 -31.79 21.13 -22.49
N ILE A 2 -32.32 20.64 -23.60
CA ILE A 2 -32.27 19.22 -23.98
C ILE A 2 -30.80 18.94 -24.33
N THR A 3 -30.06 18.28 -23.45
CA THR A 3 -28.74 17.74 -23.78
C THR A 3 -28.96 16.53 -24.65
N ASP A 4 -28.61 16.69 -25.92
CA ASP A 4 -28.56 15.64 -26.93
C ASP A 4 -27.59 14.56 -26.42
N ASP A 5 -28.13 13.52 -25.79
CA ASP A 5 -27.41 12.43 -25.12
C ASP A 5 -26.77 11.51 -26.16
N LYS A 6 -25.77 12.03 -26.89
CA LYS A 6 -24.94 11.23 -27.78
C LYS A 6 -24.10 10.31 -26.91
N GLN A 7 -24.48 9.04 -26.88
CA GLN A 7 -23.75 7.98 -26.21
C GLN A 7 -22.24 8.05 -26.55
N THR A 8 -21.39 8.12 -25.53
CA THR A 8 -19.94 8.22 -25.69
C THR A 8 -19.42 7.12 -26.63
N ASN A 9 -18.59 7.50 -27.60
CA ASN A 9 -18.06 6.64 -28.68
C ASN A 9 -19.08 6.13 -29.73
N GLU A 10 -20.19 6.83 -29.98
CA GLU A 10 -21.13 6.48 -31.08
C GLU A 10 -20.44 6.27 -32.45
N HIS A 11 -19.45 7.11 -32.78
CA HIS A 11 -18.68 6.98 -34.02
C HIS A 11 -17.95 5.62 -34.13
N LEU A 12 -17.39 5.13 -33.03
CA LEU A 12 -16.73 3.83 -32.98
C LEU A 12 -17.77 2.70 -33.11
N ARG A 13 -18.90 2.80 -32.40
CA ARG A 13 -19.99 1.82 -32.48
C ARG A 13 -20.51 1.70 -33.91
N SER A 14 -20.81 2.83 -34.54
CA SER A 14 -21.27 2.90 -35.92
C SER A 14 -20.25 2.29 -36.90
N TYR A 15 -18.97 2.66 -36.76
CA TYR A 15 -17.93 2.14 -37.65
C TYR A 15 -17.66 0.65 -37.47
N ILE A 16 -17.61 0.13 -36.24
CA ILE A 16 -17.42 -1.31 -35.99
C ILE A 16 -18.61 -2.10 -36.56
N ASN A 17 -19.84 -1.61 -36.38
CA ASN A 17 -21.02 -2.25 -36.99
C ASN A 17 -20.95 -2.27 -38.52
N TYR A 18 -20.58 -1.15 -39.14
CA TYR A 18 -20.32 -1.08 -40.59
C TYR A 18 -19.24 -2.09 -41.03
N TYR A 19 -18.08 -2.07 -40.38
CA TYR A 19 -16.94 -2.93 -40.71
C TYR A 19 -17.28 -4.42 -40.57
N THR A 20 -18.02 -4.80 -39.53
CA THR A 20 -18.40 -6.20 -39.33
C THR A 20 -19.41 -6.74 -40.35
N GLY A 21 -20.14 -5.84 -41.03
CA GLY A 21 -21.04 -6.15 -42.15
C GLY A 21 -20.33 -6.30 -43.50
N LEU A 22 -19.07 -5.89 -43.63
CA LEU A 22 -18.31 -6.02 -44.87
C LEU A 22 -17.98 -7.49 -45.19
N LYS A 23 -18.01 -7.82 -46.48
CA LYS A 23 -17.49 -9.09 -47.00
C LYS A 23 -16.05 -8.91 -47.43
N ASN A 24 -15.13 -9.66 -46.82
CA ASN A 24 -13.69 -9.64 -47.13
C ASN A 24 -13.12 -8.22 -47.20
N PRO A 25 -13.01 -7.51 -46.05
CA PRO A 25 -12.60 -6.10 -46.05
C PRO A 25 -11.14 -5.90 -46.49
N ARG A 26 -10.28 -6.92 -46.43
CA ARG A 26 -8.84 -6.88 -46.74
C ARG A 26 -7.99 -5.92 -45.90
N TYR A 27 -8.56 -5.31 -44.87
CA TYR A 27 -7.86 -4.50 -43.89
C TYR A 27 -8.37 -4.80 -42.48
N ALA A 28 -7.56 -4.49 -41.48
CA ALA A 28 -7.90 -4.54 -40.06
C ALA A 28 -8.32 -3.16 -39.54
N VAL A 29 -9.04 -3.13 -38.41
CA VAL A 29 -9.38 -1.89 -37.69
C VAL A 29 -8.59 -1.82 -36.39
N LEU A 30 -7.90 -0.71 -36.16
CA LEU A 30 -7.18 -0.46 -34.91
C LEU A 30 -8.01 0.39 -33.96
N VAL A 31 -8.25 -0.12 -32.76
CA VAL A 31 -8.94 0.56 -31.67
C VAL A 31 -7.91 0.90 -30.60
N LYS A 32 -7.58 2.20 -30.50
CA LYS A 32 -6.49 2.68 -29.64
C LYS A 32 -6.96 3.59 -28.51
N GLY A 33 -6.10 3.81 -27.54
CA GLY A 33 -6.37 4.67 -26.38
C GLY A 33 -5.43 4.38 -25.21
N GLU A 34 -5.42 5.28 -24.23
CA GLU A 34 -4.61 5.15 -23.01
C GLU A 34 -4.98 3.89 -22.18
N TRP A 35 -4.16 3.56 -21.19
CA TRP A 35 -4.47 2.44 -20.28
C TRP A 35 -5.71 2.75 -19.44
N GLY A 36 -6.61 1.79 -19.33
CA GLY A 36 -7.78 1.91 -18.45
C GLY A 36 -8.95 2.73 -19.01
N VAL A 37 -8.90 3.25 -20.25
CA VAL A 37 -10.01 4.02 -20.86
C VAL A 37 -11.22 3.16 -21.28
N GLY A 38 -11.17 1.83 -21.10
CA GLY A 38 -12.30 0.93 -21.36
C GLY A 38 -12.37 0.31 -22.76
N LYS A 39 -11.28 0.32 -23.55
CA LYS A 39 -11.24 -0.26 -24.92
C LYS A 39 -11.82 -1.66 -25.02
N THR A 40 -11.30 -2.59 -24.23
CA THR A 40 -11.74 -3.99 -24.17
C THR A 40 -13.22 -4.12 -23.80
N HIS A 41 -13.67 -3.33 -22.82
CA HIS A 41 -15.07 -3.35 -22.37
C HIS A 41 -16.00 -2.84 -23.48
N LEU A 42 -15.61 -1.75 -24.17
CA LEU A 42 -16.38 -1.20 -25.29
C LEU A 42 -16.53 -2.21 -26.43
N ILE A 43 -15.43 -2.85 -26.87
CA ILE A 43 -15.49 -3.85 -27.94
C ILE A 43 -16.29 -5.09 -27.52
N LYS A 44 -16.16 -5.53 -26.26
CA LYS A 44 -16.99 -6.64 -25.75
C LYS A 44 -18.48 -6.31 -25.70
N ASN A 45 -18.85 -5.05 -25.50
CA ASN A 45 -20.24 -4.60 -25.51
C ASN A 45 -20.80 -4.40 -26.91
N ILE A 46 -19.96 -4.03 -27.89
CA ILE A 46 -20.38 -3.88 -29.29
C ILE A 46 -20.54 -5.25 -29.95
N LEU A 47 -19.57 -6.15 -29.76
CA LEU A 47 -19.56 -7.48 -30.36
C LEU A 47 -19.87 -8.54 -29.31
N LYS A 48 -21.01 -9.22 -29.45
CA LYS A 48 -21.37 -10.36 -28.59
C LYS A 48 -20.41 -11.54 -28.81
N ASP A 49 -20.34 -12.46 -27.85
CA ASP A 49 -19.37 -13.57 -27.89
C ASP A 49 -19.61 -14.55 -29.04
N ASP A 50 -20.84 -14.64 -29.55
CA ASP A 50 -21.19 -15.40 -30.75
C ASP A 50 -20.78 -14.71 -32.05
N GLN A 51 -20.42 -13.43 -32.02
CA GLN A 51 -20.01 -12.61 -33.19
C GLN A 51 -18.49 -12.43 -33.30
N LYS A 52 -17.71 -12.88 -32.31
CA LYS A 52 -16.26 -12.65 -32.27
C LYS A 52 -15.44 -13.87 -31.84
N PHE A 53 -14.18 -13.90 -32.29
CA PHE A 53 -13.12 -14.72 -31.73
C PHE A 53 -12.16 -13.81 -30.97
N TYR A 54 -12.31 -13.75 -29.65
CA TYR A 54 -11.48 -12.88 -28.81
C TYR A 54 -10.20 -13.59 -28.37
N VAL A 55 -9.05 -13.01 -28.72
CA VAL A 55 -7.70 -13.53 -28.48
C VAL A 55 -6.89 -12.49 -27.74
N SER A 56 -6.47 -12.82 -26.52
CA SER A 56 -5.50 -12.03 -25.75
C SER A 56 -4.10 -12.37 -26.23
N LEU A 57 -3.31 -11.36 -26.60
CA LEU A 57 -1.91 -11.50 -27.00
C LEU A 57 -0.93 -11.43 -25.83
N PHE A 58 -1.44 -11.08 -24.64
CA PHE A 58 -0.66 -11.02 -23.40
C PHE A 58 0.14 -12.30 -23.15
N GLY A 59 1.47 -12.16 -23.06
CA GLY A 59 2.38 -13.25 -22.71
C GLY A 59 2.64 -14.28 -23.82
N LEU A 60 2.12 -14.07 -25.03
CA LEU A 60 2.48 -14.90 -26.19
C LEU A 60 3.87 -14.51 -26.69
N THR A 61 4.66 -15.52 -27.02
CA THR A 61 6.10 -15.41 -27.34
C THR A 61 6.44 -15.78 -28.77
N THR A 62 5.55 -16.50 -29.48
CA THR A 62 5.78 -16.91 -30.87
C THR A 62 4.54 -16.74 -31.76
N ILE A 63 4.74 -16.53 -33.07
CA ILE A 63 3.63 -16.42 -34.04
C ILE A 63 2.80 -17.71 -34.09
N GLN A 64 3.43 -18.86 -33.85
CA GLN A 64 2.74 -20.15 -33.77
C GLN A 64 1.77 -20.20 -32.58
N GLU A 65 2.11 -19.59 -31.44
CA GLU A 65 1.21 -19.45 -30.30
C GLU A 65 0.02 -18.54 -30.62
N VAL A 66 0.22 -17.44 -31.35
CA VAL A 66 -0.86 -16.55 -31.82
C VAL A 66 -1.84 -17.32 -32.70
N HIS A 67 -1.32 -18.02 -33.71
CA HIS A 67 -2.11 -18.86 -34.60
C HIS A 67 -2.89 -19.94 -33.84
N SER A 68 -2.22 -20.62 -32.90
CA SER A 68 -2.85 -21.63 -32.05
C SER A 68 -3.97 -21.05 -31.19
N ALA A 69 -3.77 -19.87 -30.60
CA ALA A 69 -4.77 -19.20 -29.79
C ALA A 69 -6.02 -18.83 -30.60
N VAL A 70 -5.84 -18.31 -31.83
CA VAL A 70 -6.94 -18.02 -32.76
C VAL A 70 -7.72 -19.30 -33.08
N PHE A 71 -7.03 -20.38 -33.43
CA PHE A 71 -7.66 -21.63 -33.83
C PHE A 71 -8.45 -22.31 -32.72
N VAL A 72 -7.92 -22.30 -31.50
CA VAL A 72 -8.65 -22.81 -30.32
C VAL A 72 -9.96 -22.03 -30.11
N LYS A 73 -9.96 -20.72 -30.36
CA LYS A 73 -11.17 -19.88 -30.26
C LYS A 73 -12.16 -20.13 -31.40
N MET A 74 -11.67 -20.43 -32.60
CA MET A 74 -12.50 -20.77 -33.75
C MET A 74 -13.23 -22.11 -33.58
N TYR A 75 -12.57 -23.09 -32.97
CA TYR A 75 -13.08 -24.46 -32.89
C TYR A 75 -13.18 -24.97 -31.45
N PRO A 76 -14.00 -24.40 -30.56
CA PRO A 76 -14.02 -24.75 -29.14
C PRO A 76 -14.43 -26.21 -28.84
N ASN A 77 -15.12 -26.88 -29.77
CA ASN A 77 -15.57 -28.27 -29.59
C ASN A 77 -14.39 -29.25 -29.65
N ARG A 78 -14.06 -29.89 -28.52
CA ARG A 78 -12.96 -30.86 -28.38
C ARG A 78 -12.97 -31.99 -29.42
N SER A 79 -14.14 -32.44 -29.86
CA SER A 79 -14.27 -33.49 -30.89
C SER A 79 -13.92 -32.99 -32.30
N ARG A 80 -14.26 -31.73 -32.64
CA ARG A 80 -13.82 -31.08 -33.88
C ARG A 80 -12.33 -30.77 -33.83
N LEU A 81 -11.83 -30.20 -32.73
CA LEU A 81 -10.40 -30.02 -32.49
C LEU A 81 -9.62 -31.32 -32.68
N LYS A 82 -10.06 -32.43 -32.04
CA LYS A 82 -9.43 -33.75 -32.19
C LYS A 82 -9.53 -34.30 -33.62
N LYS A 83 -10.66 -34.16 -34.30
CA LYS A 83 -10.81 -34.62 -35.71
C LYS A 83 -9.89 -33.85 -36.66
N ILE A 84 -9.79 -32.53 -36.48
CA ILE A 84 -8.93 -31.66 -37.26
C ILE A 84 -7.48 -32.03 -36.95
N LEU A 85 -7.07 -32.07 -35.68
CA LEU A 85 -5.74 -32.54 -35.25
C LEU A 85 -5.34 -33.92 -35.80
N ASN A 86 -6.24 -34.91 -35.75
CA ASN A 86 -6.00 -36.26 -36.26
C ASN A 86 -5.86 -36.32 -37.79
N TRP A 87 -6.48 -35.40 -38.53
CA TRP A 87 -6.35 -35.29 -39.99
C TRP A 87 -4.98 -34.72 -40.40
N PHE A 88 -4.36 -33.89 -39.56
CA PHE A 88 -3.16 -33.10 -39.91
C PHE A 88 -1.80 -33.70 -39.49
N GLY A 89 -1.74 -34.86 -38.79
CA GLY A 89 -0.46 -35.53 -38.54
C GLY A 89 -0.50 -36.71 -37.55
N SER A 90 -0.06 -37.88 -38.04
CA SER A 90 0.29 -39.16 -37.41
C SER A 90 -0.45 -39.63 -36.13
N SER A 91 -1.19 -40.71 -36.33
CA SER A 91 -1.68 -41.69 -35.37
C SER A 91 -0.67 -42.09 -34.27
N SER A 92 -0.64 -41.39 -33.14
CA SER A 92 -0.07 -41.92 -31.88
C SER A 92 -0.35 -41.05 -30.62
N MET A 93 -1.60 -40.66 -30.35
CA MET A 93 -1.97 -40.23 -29.00
C MET A 93 -2.87 -41.27 -28.33
N LYS A 94 -2.26 -42.15 -27.52
CA LYS A 94 -2.99 -43.05 -26.62
C LYS A 94 -3.72 -42.22 -25.56
N ALA A 95 -5.01 -42.51 -25.40
CA ALA A 95 -6.02 -41.59 -24.92
C ALA A 95 -6.17 -41.46 -23.39
N ASN A 96 -5.12 -41.67 -22.57
CA ASN A 96 -5.32 -41.84 -21.12
C ASN A 96 -4.57 -40.91 -20.16
N ASP A 97 -3.94 -39.82 -20.62
CA ASP A 97 -3.48 -38.78 -19.70
C ASP A 97 -3.68 -37.39 -20.30
N VAL A 98 -4.74 -36.69 -19.85
CA VAL A 98 -5.06 -35.32 -20.25
C VAL A 98 -4.44 -34.35 -19.23
N THR A 99 -3.13 -34.42 -19.10
CA THR A 99 -2.35 -33.30 -18.57
C THR A 99 -1.90 -32.51 -19.79
N LEU A 100 -2.61 -31.41 -20.05
CA LEU A 100 -2.43 -30.52 -21.21
C LEU A 100 -1.01 -29.92 -21.24
N ALA A 101 -0.02 -30.68 -21.69
CA ALA A 101 1.23 -30.13 -22.20
C ALA A 101 0.93 -29.58 -23.60
N LEU A 102 0.60 -28.29 -23.68
CA LEU A 102 0.26 -27.61 -24.95
C LEU A 102 1.45 -27.50 -25.92
N GLY A 103 2.69 -27.68 -25.45
CA GLY A 103 3.92 -27.46 -26.24
C GLY A 103 4.00 -28.23 -27.58
N PRO A 104 3.77 -29.56 -27.64
CA PRO A 104 3.82 -30.32 -28.89
C PRO A 104 2.63 -30.08 -29.83
N LEU A 105 1.52 -29.51 -29.32
CA LEU A 105 0.32 -29.20 -30.10
C LEU A 105 0.49 -27.92 -30.94
N VAL A 106 1.32 -26.97 -30.50
CA VAL A 106 1.51 -25.65 -31.12
C VAL A 106 2.05 -25.75 -32.56
N GLY A 107 3.02 -26.64 -32.80
CA GLY A 107 3.68 -26.76 -34.12
C GLY A 107 2.77 -27.31 -35.22
N ASN A 108 1.95 -28.30 -34.91
CA ASN A 108 1.06 -28.95 -35.89
C ASN A 108 -0.20 -28.13 -36.19
N ILE A 109 -0.71 -27.38 -35.21
CA ILE A 109 -1.87 -26.49 -35.37
C ILE A 109 -1.52 -25.26 -36.22
N ALA A 110 -0.35 -24.66 -35.99
CA ALA A 110 0.12 -23.52 -36.77
C ALA A 110 0.29 -23.89 -38.26
N ASN A 111 0.84 -25.07 -38.56
CA ASN A 111 0.99 -25.56 -39.94
C ASN A 111 -0.35 -25.86 -40.64
N ALA A 112 -1.39 -26.24 -39.90
CA ALA A 112 -2.74 -26.47 -40.44
C ALA A 112 -3.45 -25.16 -40.81
N LEU A 113 -3.32 -24.12 -40.00
CA LEU A 113 -3.85 -22.78 -40.30
C LEU A 113 -3.17 -22.12 -41.50
N ILE A 114 -1.88 -22.42 -41.70
CA ILE A 114 -1.12 -21.98 -42.86
C ILE A 114 -1.61 -22.66 -44.14
N LYS A 115 -2.24 -23.85 -44.07
CA LYS A 115 -2.53 -24.72 -45.22
C LYS A 115 -3.98 -24.76 -45.74
N GLU A 116 -5.06 -24.52 -44.96
CA GLU A 116 -6.41 -24.14 -45.49
C GLU A 116 -7.58 -24.06 -44.45
N LYS A 117 -8.66 -23.35 -44.85
CA LYS A 117 -9.97 -23.02 -44.21
C LYS A 117 -9.96 -22.52 -42.76
N VAL A 118 -9.66 -21.23 -42.62
CA VAL A 118 -9.95 -20.40 -41.45
C VAL A 118 -11.45 -20.05 -41.42
N ASP A 119 -12.08 -20.13 -40.24
CA ASP A 119 -13.46 -19.67 -40.05
C ASP A 119 -13.51 -18.13 -40.07
N ASN A 120 -14.06 -17.56 -41.13
CA ASN A 120 -14.20 -16.12 -41.31
C ASN A 120 -15.63 -15.61 -41.01
N SER A 121 -16.50 -16.44 -40.42
CA SER A 121 -17.87 -16.04 -40.10
C SER A 121 -17.95 -14.96 -39.03
N LYS A 122 -16.98 -14.95 -38.10
CA LYS A 122 -16.89 -14.02 -36.97
C LYS A 122 -15.69 -13.09 -37.09
N THR A 123 -15.74 -11.97 -36.37
CA THR A 123 -14.63 -11.02 -36.30
C THR A 123 -13.58 -11.50 -35.31
N ILE A 124 -12.31 -11.52 -35.69
CA ILE A 124 -11.20 -11.81 -34.78
C ILE A 124 -10.87 -10.51 -34.04
N VAL A 125 -10.81 -10.58 -32.71
CA VAL A 125 -10.40 -9.45 -31.86
C VAL A 125 -9.08 -9.81 -31.19
N PHE A 126 -8.01 -9.13 -31.57
CA PHE A 126 -6.71 -9.21 -30.91
C PHE A 126 -6.60 -8.10 -29.86
N ASP A 127 -6.37 -8.47 -28.59
CA ASP A 127 -6.24 -7.53 -27.48
C ASP A 127 -4.85 -7.63 -26.81
N ASP A 128 -4.47 -6.60 -26.06
CA ASP A 128 -3.17 -6.46 -25.39
C ASP A 128 -1.97 -6.55 -26.35
N LEU A 129 -2.08 -5.94 -27.55
CA LEU A 129 -1.03 -5.94 -28.58
C LEU A 129 0.34 -5.55 -28.01
N GLU A 130 0.37 -4.49 -27.18
CA GLU A 130 1.58 -3.92 -26.58
C GLU A 130 2.20 -4.75 -25.45
N ARG A 131 1.56 -5.86 -25.06
CA ARG A 131 2.05 -6.82 -24.04
C ARG A 131 2.39 -8.18 -24.64
N CYS A 132 2.41 -8.28 -25.96
CA CYS A 132 2.95 -9.42 -26.66
C CYS A 132 4.50 -9.35 -26.61
N SER A 133 5.17 -10.50 -26.43
CA SER A 133 6.64 -10.55 -26.46
C SER A 133 7.20 -10.68 -27.88
N ILE A 134 6.32 -10.83 -28.87
CA ILE A 134 6.64 -10.91 -30.29
C ILE A 134 6.87 -9.50 -30.83
N ASN A 135 7.82 -9.35 -31.77
CA ASN A 135 8.01 -8.09 -32.48
C ASN A 135 6.71 -7.69 -33.22
N LEU A 136 6.35 -6.41 -33.15
CA LEU A 136 5.18 -5.85 -33.81
C LEU A 136 5.15 -6.13 -35.31
N GLU A 137 6.31 -6.17 -35.98
CA GLU A 137 6.40 -6.50 -37.41
C GLU A 137 5.86 -7.88 -37.75
N ASP A 138 6.31 -8.90 -37.02
CA ASP A 138 5.89 -10.28 -37.23
C ASP A 138 4.41 -10.45 -36.91
N LEU A 139 3.94 -9.78 -35.85
CA LEU A 139 2.56 -9.80 -35.41
C LEU A 139 1.63 -9.15 -36.45
N PHE A 140 2.05 -8.04 -37.03
CA PHE A 140 1.37 -7.39 -38.14
C PHE A 140 1.37 -8.28 -39.39
N GLY A 141 2.46 -8.98 -39.70
CA GLY A 141 2.50 -9.98 -40.76
C GLY A 141 1.47 -11.11 -40.55
N ALA A 142 1.35 -11.61 -39.32
CA ALA A 142 0.34 -12.60 -38.97
C ALA A 142 -1.09 -12.06 -39.07
N ILE A 143 -1.34 -10.82 -38.63
CA ILE A 143 -2.65 -10.16 -38.78
C ILE A 143 -3.00 -9.96 -40.26
N ASN A 144 -2.04 -9.48 -41.07
CA ASN A 144 -2.23 -9.26 -42.50
C ASN A 144 -2.66 -10.55 -43.21
N LYS A 145 -2.08 -11.69 -42.81
CA LYS A 145 -2.46 -13.00 -43.35
C LYS A 145 -3.93 -13.34 -43.10
N TYR A 146 -4.48 -13.00 -41.94
CA TYR A 146 -5.90 -13.23 -41.65
C TYR A 146 -6.83 -12.35 -42.50
N VAL A 147 -6.47 -11.09 -42.72
CA VAL A 147 -7.32 -10.17 -43.50
C VAL A 147 -7.20 -10.39 -45.01
N GLU A 148 -5.99 -10.51 -45.57
CA GLU A 148 -5.79 -10.61 -47.02
C GLU A 148 -6.03 -12.03 -47.56
N HIS A 149 -5.42 -13.05 -46.94
CA HIS A 149 -5.47 -14.42 -47.46
C HIS A 149 -6.70 -15.21 -47.01
N HIS A 150 -7.23 -14.90 -45.81
CA HIS A 150 -8.37 -15.63 -45.24
C HIS A 150 -9.68 -14.84 -45.24
N GLY A 151 -9.64 -13.57 -45.64
CA GLY A 151 -10.82 -12.69 -45.71
C GLY A 151 -11.51 -12.48 -44.37
N CYS A 152 -10.77 -12.61 -43.26
CA CYS A 152 -11.30 -12.40 -41.93
C CYS A 152 -11.51 -10.91 -41.66
N LYS A 153 -12.51 -10.61 -40.82
CA LYS A 153 -12.64 -9.29 -40.20
C LYS A 153 -11.77 -9.29 -38.95
N VAL A 154 -10.88 -8.32 -38.82
CA VAL A 154 -9.93 -8.23 -37.71
C VAL A 154 -10.01 -6.87 -37.04
N ILE A 155 -10.20 -6.87 -35.73
CA ILE A 155 -10.08 -5.70 -34.87
C ILE A 155 -8.87 -5.93 -33.95
N VAL A 156 -8.02 -4.92 -33.86
CA VAL A 156 -6.86 -4.91 -32.97
C VAL A 156 -7.07 -3.84 -31.91
N ILE A 157 -6.87 -4.18 -30.64
CA ILE A 157 -6.93 -3.25 -29.52
C ILE A 157 -5.51 -3.00 -29.03
N ALA A 158 -5.14 -1.73 -28.88
CA ALA A 158 -3.79 -1.36 -28.46
C ALA A 158 -3.71 -0.07 -27.64
N HIS A 159 -2.56 0.15 -27.00
CA HIS A 159 -2.23 1.38 -26.28
C HIS A 159 -1.70 2.51 -27.19
N ASP A 160 -2.08 3.76 -26.91
CA ASP A 160 -1.77 4.95 -27.72
C ASP A 160 -0.26 5.25 -27.86
N ASP A 161 0.54 5.11 -26.80
CA ASP A 161 1.90 5.70 -26.77
C ASP A 161 3.00 4.79 -27.32
N LYS A 162 2.72 3.51 -27.56
CA LYS A 162 3.72 2.53 -28.04
C LYS A 162 3.74 2.32 -29.56
N LEU A 163 2.94 3.09 -30.29
CA LEU A 163 2.65 2.81 -31.71
C LEU A 163 2.81 4.01 -32.65
N ASN A 164 3.24 5.18 -32.17
CA ASN A 164 3.14 6.42 -32.97
C ASN A 164 4.11 6.48 -34.16
N ASP A 165 5.36 6.01 -34.04
CA ASP A 165 6.32 6.08 -35.15
C ASP A 165 6.21 4.88 -36.11
N GLU A 166 5.93 3.67 -35.60
CA GLU A 166 5.86 2.44 -36.41
C GLU A 166 4.55 2.27 -37.20
N LEU A 167 3.47 3.00 -36.86
CA LEU A 167 2.19 2.87 -37.55
C LEU A 167 2.07 3.73 -38.81
N THR A 168 2.92 4.73 -39.02
CA THR A 168 2.71 5.71 -40.11
C THR A 168 2.74 5.02 -41.48
N ASP A 169 3.71 4.11 -41.70
CA ASP A 169 3.83 3.32 -42.93
C ASP A 169 2.89 2.09 -42.97
N LYS A 170 2.45 1.59 -41.81
CA LYS A 170 1.61 0.39 -41.69
C LYS A 170 0.11 0.68 -41.72
N LYS A 171 -0.29 1.94 -41.53
CA LYS A 171 -1.67 2.41 -41.75
C LYS A 171 -2.14 2.14 -43.19
N GLU A 172 -1.29 2.37 -44.18
CA GLU A 172 -1.68 2.17 -45.59
C GLU A 172 -1.81 0.69 -45.97
N LYS A 173 -0.99 -0.20 -45.37
CA LYS A 173 -0.91 -1.61 -45.77
C LYS A 173 -1.83 -2.56 -44.97
N ILE A 174 -2.10 -2.28 -43.70
CA ILE A 174 -2.80 -3.25 -42.82
C ILE A 174 -4.06 -2.64 -42.18
N PHE A 175 -3.98 -1.40 -41.72
CA PHE A 175 -5.06 -0.77 -40.95
C PHE A 175 -5.85 0.26 -41.75
N GLY A 176 -6.97 -0.14 -42.33
CA GLY A 176 -7.83 0.77 -43.11
C GLY A 176 -8.49 1.87 -42.26
N GLN A 177 -8.56 1.70 -40.94
CA GLN A 177 -9.02 2.74 -40.02
C GLN A 177 -8.39 2.59 -38.64
N VAL A 178 -8.08 3.73 -38.02
CA VAL A 178 -7.68 3.85 -36.63
C VAL A 178 -8.72 4.69 -35.89
N ILE A 179 -9.25 4.18 -34.77
CA ILE A 179 -10.26 4.86 -33.96
C ILE A 179 -9.78 4.94 -32.52
N LYS A 180 -9.80 6.14 -31.94
CA LYS A 180 -9.42 6.37 -30.54
C LYS A 180 -10.64 6.28 -29.63
N VAL A 181 -10.51 5.54 -28.54
CA VAL A 181 -11.56 5.41 -27.51
C VAL A 181 -11.48 6.58 -26.54
N THR A 182 -12.62 7.21 -26.30
CA THR A 182 -12.81 8.20 -25.24
C THR A 182 -13.44 7.53 -24.01
N PRO A 183 -12.90 7.68 -22.80
CA PRO A 183 -13.50 7.10 -21.59
C PRO A 183 -14.84 7.77 -21.27
N ASP A 184 -15.86 6.96 -20.96
CA ASP A 184 -17.11 7.42 -20.39
C ASP A 184 -16.98 7.54 -18.86
N ILE A 185 -16.39 8.66 -18.42
CA ILE A 185 -16.06 8.88 -17.00
C ILE A 185 -17.34 8.99 -16.16
N GLU A 186 -18.35 9.74 -16.62
CA GLU A 186 -19.60 9.95 -15.89
C GLU A 186 -20.40 8.64 -15.75
N GLY A 187 -20.59 7.91 -16.85
CA GLY A 187 -21.27 6.62 -16.82
C GLY A 187 -20.57 5.61 -15.91
N ALA A 188 -19.24 5.53 -16.01
CA ALA A 188 -18.44 4.66 -15.15
C ALA A 188 -18.50 5.06 -13.67
N PHE A 189 -18.38 6.36 -13.37
CA PHE A 189 -18.45 6.89 -12.00
C PHE A 189 -19.76 6.51 -11.31
N ASN A 190 -20.90 6.77 -11.97
CA ASN A 190 -22.22 6.43 -11.45
C ASN A 190 -22.37 4.90 -11.25
N GLN A 191 -21.87 4.11 -12.19
CA GLN A 191 -21.90 2.66 -12.09
C GLN A 191 -21.04 2.14 -10.91
N PHE A 192 -19.84 2.68 -10.71
CA PHE A 192 -18.95 2.25 -9.63
C PHE A 192 -19.50 2.64 -8.26
N ILE A 193 -20.06 3.84 -8.10
CA ILE A 193 -20.73 4.23 -6.85
C ILE A 193 -21.92 3.31 -6.54
N SER A 194 -22.77 3.02 -7.52
CA SER A 194 -23.94 2.15 -7.29
C SER A 194 -23.57 0.72 -6.89
N LYS A 195 -22.39 0.23 -7.29
CA LYS A 195 -21.85 -1.08 -6.90
C LYS A 195 -21.02 -1.04 -5.61
N SER A 196 -20.74 0.15 -5.08
CA SER A 196 -19.98 0.30 -3.85
C SER A 196 -20.72 -0.32 -2.66
N LYS A 197 -19.97 -0.68 -1.61
CA LYS A 197 -20.53 -1.19 -0.35
C LYS A 197 -21.27 -0.12 0.47
N ALA A 198 -21.08 1.16 0.15
CA ALA A 198 -21.63 2.28 0.91
C ALA A 198 -22.27 3.36 0.00
N PRO A 199 -23.22 3.03 -0.88
CA PRO A 199 -23.72 3.96 -1.90
C PRO A 199 -24.39 5.20 -1.30
N ILE A 200 -25.10 5.06 -0.17
CA ILE A 200 -25.76 6.17 0.53
C ILE A 200 -24.72 7.16 1.10
N ALA A 201 -23.59 6.66 1.62
CA ALA A 201 -22.56 7.52 2.20
C ALA A 201 -21.90 8.44 1.16
N PHE A 202 -21.95 8.07 -0.14
CA PHE A 202 -21.44 8.90 -1.22
C PHE A 202 -22.33 10.11 -1.52
N GLU A 203 -23.60 10.15 -1.09
CA GLU A 203 -24.48 11.28 -1.41
C GLU A 203 -23.91 12.63 -0.96
N ALA A 204 -23.20 12.64 0.18
CA ALA A 204 -22.57 13.84 0.73
C ALA A 204 -21.32 14.30 -0.05
N ILE A 205 -20.66 13.39 -0.79
CA ILE A 205 -19.34 13.65 -1.38
C ILE A 205 -19.22 13.36 -2.89
N LYS A 206 -20.26 12.81 -3.54
CA LYS A 206 -20.20 12.38 -4.95
C LYS A 206 -19.71 13.47 -5.89
N ASP A 207 -20.22 14.69 -5.72
CA ASP A 207 -19.87 15.82 -6.59
C ASP A 207 -18.44 16.28 -6.33
N ILE A 208 -17.97 16.18 -5.08
CA ILE A 208 -16.61 16.53 -4.66
C ILE A 208 -15.61 15.59 -5.34
N ILE A 209 -15.81 14.28 -5.20
CA ILE A 209 -14.88 13.29 -5.75
C ILE A 209 -14.93 13.24 -7.28
N TYR A 210 -16.11 13.47 -7.89
CA TYR A 210 -16.25 13.51 -9.35
C TYR A 210 -15.47 14.69 -9.93
N LYS A 211 -15.67 15.90 -9.39
CA LYS A 211 -14.93 17.09 -9.80
C LYS A 211 -13.43 16.94 -9.56
N SER A 212 -13.04 16.37 -8.41
CA SER A 212 -11.63 16.11 -8.13
C SER A 212 -11.00 15.13 -9.11
N PHE A 213 -11.73 14.08 -9.53
CA PHE A 213 -11.22 13.16 -10.53
C PHE A 213 -11.03 13.85 -11.90
N LEU A 214 -11.99 14.65 -12.34
CA LEU A 214 -11.84 15.45 -13.56
C LEU A 214 -10.65 16.42 -13.47
N ALA A 215 -10.50 17.10 -12.32
CA ALA A 215 -9.41 18.01 -12.05
C ALA A 215 -8.02 17.35 -12.01
N SER A 216 -7.95 16.02 -11.83
CA SER A 216 -6.70 15.27 -11.93
C SER A 216 -6.26 14.99 -13.38
N GLU A 217 -7.14 15.25 -14.36
CA GLU A 217 -6.99 14.90 -15.77
C GLU A 217 -6.77 13.40 -16.04
N CYS A 218 -7.01 12.55 -15.04
CA CYS A 218 -6.90 11.11 -15.18
C CYS A 218 -8.03 10.56 -16.07
N LYS A 219 -7.65 9.80 -17.11
CA LYS A 219 -8.59 9.15 -18.04
C LYS A 219 -8.83 7.67 -17.75
N SER A 220 -8.13 7.12 -16.77
CA SER A 220 -8.16 5.68 -16.45
C SER A 220 -9.37 5.35 -15.59
N LEU A 221 -10.36 4.67 -16.17
CA LEU A 221 -11.53 4.15 -15.46
C LEU A 221 -11.15 3.12 -14.39
N ARG A 222 -9.98 2.48 -14.53
CA ARG A 222 -9.44 1.58 -13.49
C ARG A 222 -9.00 2.36 -12.25
N ILE A 223 -8.32 3.50 -12.45
CA ILE A 223 -7.93 4.36 -11.33
C ILE A 223 -9.18 4.98 -10.69
N LEU A 224 -10.18 5.36 -11.49
CA LEU A 224 -11.48 5.81 -11.00
C LEU A 224 -12.13 4.77 -10.05
N ASP A 225 -12.19 3.50 -10.47
CA ASP A 225 -12.75 2.41 -9.64
C ASP A 225 -11.96 2.23 -8.34
N TYR A 226 -10.63 2.20 -8.42
CA TYR A 226 -9.77 2.09 -7.22
C TYR A 226 -9.99 3.27 -6.26
N MET A 227 -10.02 4.50 -6.78
CA MET A 227 -10.25 5.71 -6.00
C MET A 227 -11.62 5.68 -5.32
N ILE A 228 -12.69 5.25 -6.01
CA ILE A 228 -14.04 5.12 -5.42
C ILE A 228 -14.04 4.10 -4.29
N ASN A 229 -13.40 2.94 -4.48
CA ASN A 229 -13.31 1.93 -3.43
C ASN A 229 -12.53 2.45 -2.20
N ASP A 230 -11.46 3.20 -2.39
CA ASP A 230 -10.71 3.83 -1.31
C ASP A 230 -11.52 4.93 -0.60
N CYS A 231 -12.24 5.76 -1.35
CA CYS A 231 -13.14 6.76 -0.78
C CYS A 231 -14.23 6.10 0.08
N ALA A 232 -14.74 4.93 -0.33
CA ALA A 232 -15.73 4.19 0.45
C ALA A 232 -15.17 3.73 1.80
N ARG A 233 -13.90 3.28 1.82
CA ARG A 233 -13.19 2.87 3.05
C ARG A 233 -12.86 4.05 3.95
N LEU A 234 -12.48 5.20 3.35
CA LEU A 234 -12.26 6.42 4.11
C LEU A 234 -13.56 6.92 4.73
N LEU A 235 -14.65 6.97 3.95
CA LEU A 235 -15.98 7.37 4.40
C LEU A 235 -16.44 6.58 5.63
N SER A 236 -16.22 5.25 5.67
CA SER A 236 -16.59 4.42 6.83
C SER A 236 -15.82 4.77 8.11
N CYS A 237 -14.71 5.51 7.99
CA CYS A 237 -13.89 5.97 9.10
C CYS A 237 -14.15 7.45 9.46
N ILE A 238 -14.90 8.20 8.64
CA ILE A 238 -15.21 9.61 8.90
C ILE A 238 -16.20 9.73 10.08
N PRO A 239 -15.91 10.58 11.09
CA PRO A 239 -16.84 10.82 12.19
C PRO A 239 -18.18 11.41 11.74
N ASP A 240 -19.29 10.94 12.30
CA ASP A 240 -20.66 11.36 11.95
C ASP A 240 -20.85 12.89 12.00
N LYS A 241 -20.18 13.57 12.94
CA LYS A 241 -20.20 15.03 13.09
C LYS A 241 -19.77 15.80 11.84
N LEU A 242 -18.98 15.17 10.94
CA LEU A 242 -18.50 15.81 9.71
C LEU A 242 -19.46 15.71 8.54
N TYR A 243 -20.45 14.78 8.56
CA TYR A 243 -21.33 14.57 7.41
C TYR A 243 -22.17 15.81 7.04
N ASN A 244 -22.44 16.68 8.02
CA ASN A 244 -23.14 17.95 7.81
C ASN A 244 -22.20 19.11 7.42
N ASN A 245 -20.88 18.93 7.48
CA ASN A 245 -19.89 19.95 7.18
C ASN A 245 -19.26 19.73 5.79
N LYS A 246 -19.99 20.13 4.74
CA LYS A 246 -19.54 19.99 3.34
C LYS A 246 -18.17 20.60 3.07
N ARG A 247 -17.81 21.69 3.75
CA ARG A 247 -16.50 22.35 3.60
C ARG A 247 -15.36 21.42 4.04
N LEU A 248 -15.47 20.82 5.23
CA LEU A 248 -14.44 19.92 5.75
C LEU A 248 -14.39 18.60 4.98
N LEU A 249 -15.54 18.06 4.58
CA LEU A 249 -15.59 16.90 3.69
C LEU A 249 -14.90 17.20 2.36
N SER A 250 -15.14 18.38 1.77
CA SER A 250 -14.45 18.79 0.56
C SER A 250 -12.95 18.88 0.77
N GLU A 251 -12.49 19.47 1.87
CA GLU A 251 -11.06 19.57 2.16
C GLU A 251 -10.40 18.20 2.32
N ILE A 252 -11.05 17.26 3.02
CA ILE A 252 -10.58 15.87 3.21
C ILE A 252 -10.53 15.13 1.87
N PHE A 253 -11.66 15.08 1.16
CA PHE A 253 -11.78 14.21 0.00
C PHE A 253 -11.03 14.74 -1.21
N VAL A 254 -11.00 16.06 -1.46
CA VAL A 254 -10.19 16.64 -2.56
C VAL A 254 -8.70 16.36 -2.35
N LEU A 255 -8.20 16.54 -1.11
CA LEU A 255 -6.82 16.20 -0.79
C LEU A 255 -6.56 14.71 -1.00
N PHE A 256 -7.41 13.86 -0.41
CA PHE A 256 -7.25 12.41 -0.47
C PHE A 256 -7.24 11.89 -1.91
N THR A 257 -8.22 12.29 -2.73
CA THR A 257 -8.32 11.86 -4.14
C THR A 257 -7.17 12.41 -4.98
N ALA A 258 -6.74 13.65 -4.77
CA ALA A 258 -5.59 14.23 -5.48
C ALA A 258 -4.32 13.40 -5.27
N LEU A 259 -3.99 13.08 -4.02
CA LEU A 259 -2.81 12.28 -3.69
C LEU A 259 -2.97 10.83 -4.15
N ASN A 260 -4.15 10.23 -3.95
CA ASN A 260 -4.43 8.84 -4.31
C ASN A 260 -4.30 8.61 -5.82
N ILE A 261 -4.90 9.48 -6.65
CA ILE A 261 -4.82 9.37 -8.10
C ILE A 261 -3.38 9.52 -8.58
N ASN A 262 -2.65 10.54 -8.11
CA ASN A 262 -1.27 10.78 -8.54
C ASN A 262 -0.29 9.69 -8.07
N TYR A 263 -0.52 9.10 -6.89
CA TYR A 263 0.21 7.92 -6.43
C TYR A 263 -0.05 6.72 -7.34
N ARG A 264 -1.31 6.46 -7.72
CA ARG A 264 -1.69 5.34 -8.61
C ARG A 264 -1.23 5.52 -10.05
N LEU A 265 -1.08 6.77 -10.50
CA LEU A 265 -0.45 7.10 -11.79
C LEU A 265 1.08 6.92 -11.75
N GLY A 266 1.68 6.73 -10.57
CA GLY A 266 3.13 6.66 -10.39
C GLY A 266 3.84 8.02 -10.46
N LYS A 267 3.08 9.12 -10.47
CA LYS A 267 3.62 10.49 -10.45
C LYS A 267 4.10 10.90 -9.05
N LEU A 268 3.41 10.44 -8.01
CA LEU A 268 3.72 10.71 -6.60
C LEU A 268 4.25 9.43 -5.93
N LYS A 269 5.27 9.52 -5.07
CA LYS A 269 5.78 8.38 -4.28
C LYS A 269 5.47 8.62 -2.80
N ALA A 270 5.70 7.57 -1.99
CA ALA A 270 5.41 7.61 -0.55
C ALA A 270 6.20 8.73 0.16
N LYS A 271 7.46 8.91 -0.20
CA LYS A 271 8.33 9.92 0.41
C LYS A 271 7.81 11.34 0.21
N GLU A 272 7.27 11.67 -0.97
CA GLU A 272 6.66 12.99 -1.19
C GLU A 272 5.42 13.20 -0.31
N ILE A 273 4.61 12.16 -0.07
CA ILE A 273 3.44 12.23 0.84
C ILE A 273 3.90 12.42 2.29
N GLU A 274 4.94 11.70 2.73
CA GLU A 274 5.53 11.82 4.07
C GLU A 274 6.00 13.25 4.38
N SER A 275 6.51 13.97 3.37
CA SER A 275 7.03 15.32 3.49
C SER A 275 6.09 16.44 3.03
N ARG A 276 4.85 16.13 2.60
CA ARG A 276 3.88 17.05 1.98
C ARG A 276 3.72 18.39 2.70
N ASN A 277 3.66 18.36 4.03
CA ASN A 277 3.46 19.54 4.88
C ASN A 277 4.69 19.87 5.74
N SER A 278 5.86 19.35 5.37
CA SER A 278 7.13 19.73 6.03
C SER A 278 7.54 21.14 5.59
N VAL A 279 8.11 21.92 6.51
CA VAL A 279 8.67 23.25 6.21
C VAL A 279 9.74 23.16 5.12
N LEU A 280 10.50 22.06 5.11
CA LEU A 280 11.50 21.70 4.09
C LEU A 280 10.95 21.67 2.66
N TYR A 281 9.69 21.33 2.47
CA TYR A 281 9.05 21.34 1.15
C TYR A 281 8.84 22.78 0.64
N TYR A 282 8.42 23.70 1.52
CA TYR A 282 8.26 25.12 1.16
C TYR A 282 9.59 25.86 1.01
N VAL A 283 10.61 25.51 1.81
CA VAL A 283 11.95 26.10 1.73
C VAL A 283 12.71 25.65 0.46
N LYS A 284 12.46 24.45 -0.05
CA LYS A 284 13.11 23.95 -1.29
C LYS A 284 12.53 24.51 -2.58
N LYS A 285 11.40 25.21 -2.53
CA LYS A 285 10.74 25.80 -3.71
C LYS A 285 11.63 26.81 -4.45
N ASP A 286 12.62 27.39 -3.77
CA ASP A 286 13.59 28.33 -4.35
C ASP A 286 14.67 27.70 -5.26
N THR A 287 14.63 26.39 -5.54
CA THR A 287 15.72 25.69 -6.27
C THR A 287 15.41 25.19 -7.70
N ASN A 288 14.40 25.74 -8.39
CA ASN A 288 14.14 25.50 -9.84
C ASN A 288 13.96 24.02 -10.26
N ALA A 289 13.54 23.11 -9.36
CA ALA A 289 13.15 21.76 -9.74
C ALA A 289 11.63 21.71 -9.97
N ASP A 290 11.18 21.09 -11.07
CA ASP A 290 9.77 20.81 -11.32
C ASP A 290 9.18 20.02 -10.14
N ASP A 291 8.29 20.66 -9.40
CA ASP A 291 7.65 20.08 -8.23
C ASP A 291 6.31 19.48 -8.62
N ILE A 292 6.16 18.16 -8.43
CA ILE A 292 4.93 17.44 -8.74
C ILE A 292 3.69 18.05 -8.08
N TYR A 293 3.84 18.64 -6.91
CA TYR A 293 2.72 19.26 -6.21
C TYR A 293 2.28 20.59 -6.83
N ASP A 294 3.17 21.30 -7.55
CA ASP A 294 2.79 22.48 -8.33
C ASP A 294 1.98 22.08 -9.57
N GLU A 295 2.37 21.02 -10.28
CA GLU A 295 1.56 20.44 -11.38
C GLU A 295 0.17 20.04 -10.88
N ILE A 296 0.09 19.33 -9.75
CA ILE A 296 -1.19 18.93 -9.15
C ILE A 296 -2.02 20.16 -8.76
N LYS A 297 -1.41 21.16 -8.11
CA LYS A 297 -2.09 22.41 -7.72
C LYS A 297 -2.63 23.16 -8.93
N GLU A 298 -1.86 23.24 -10.01
CA GLU A 298 -2.27 23.92 -11.24
C GLU A 298 -3.45 23.22 -11.92
N ASN A 299 -3.40 21.89 -12.06
CA ASN A 299 -4.51 21.12 -12.64
C ASN A 299 -5.81 21.33 -11.85
N TYR A 300 -5.74 21.31 -10.52
CA TYR A 300 -6.90 21.53 -9.65
C TYR A 300 -7.41 22.96 -9.69
N LYS A 301 -6.51 23.94 -9.77
CA LYS A 301 -6.85 25.36 -9.93
C LYS A 301 -7.55 25.62 -11.26
N ASN A 302 -7.07 25.03 -12.36
CA ASN A 302 -7.65 25.19 -13.70
C ASN A 302 -9.07 24.63 -13.81
N HIS A 303 -9.43 23.67 -12.95
CA HIS A 303 -10.76 23.07 -12.86
C HIS A 303 -11.62 23.63 -11.71
N GLU A 304 -11.20 24.74 -11.09
CA GLU A 304 -11.91 25.40 -9.99
C GLU A 304 -12.17 24.47 -8.78
N VAL A 305 -11.27 23.50 -8.53
CA VAL A 305 -11.36 22.59 -7.38
C VAL A 305 -10.39 23.04 -6.29
N PRO A 306 -10.87 23.41 -5.09
CA PRO A 306 -10.01 23.94 -4.03
C PRO A 306 -9.19 22.84 -3.35
N LEU A 307 -7.95 22.63 -3.83
CA LEU A 307 -6.99 21.73 -3.22
C LEU A 307 -6.14 22.45 -2.15
N ARG A 308 -6.17 21.93 -0.92
CA ARG A 308 -5.32 22.38 0.19
C ARG A 308 -4.32 21.30 0.56
N LEU A 309 -3.13 21.36 -0.04
CA LEU A 309 -2.05 20.41 0.27
C LEU A 309 -1.59 20.52 1.73
N GLU A 310 -1.76 21.70 2.32
CA GLU A 310 -1.40 22.05 3.69
C GLU A 310 -2.40 21.51 4.73
N SER A 311 -3.51 20.87 4.31
CA SER A 311 -4.54 20.43 5.26
C SER A 311 -4.03 19.36 6.21
N ASP A 312 -4.34 19.56 7.49
CA ASP A 312 -3.98 18.71 8.63
C ASP A 312 -5.18 17.87 9.13
N LEU A 313 -6.31 17.87 8.43
CA LEU A 313 -7.45 16.99 8.73
C LEU A 313 -7.05 15.51 8.61
N LEU A 314 -6.28 15.19 7.57
CA LEU A 314 -5.58 13.91 7.43
C LEU A 314 -4.08 14.15 7.57
N SER A 315 -3.49 13.60 8.62
CA SER A 315 -2.03 13.63 8.82
C SER A 315 -1.30 12.86 7.72
N ASN A 316 0.00 13.13 7.53
CA ASN A 316 0.78 12.38 6.55
C ASN A 316 0.85 10.88 6.91
N GLU A 317 0.87 10.53 8.20
CA GLU A 317 0.76 9.14 8.65
C GLU A 317 -0.53 8.50 8.15
N VAL A 318 -1.68 9.17 8.36
CA VAL A 318 -2.98 8.65 7.91
C VAL A 318 -3.03 8.53 6.39
N LEU A 319 -2.46 9.50 5.65
CA LEU A 319 -2.39 9.44 4.19
C LEU A 319 -1.51 8.29 3.70
N ILE A 320 -0.36 8.03 4.33
CA ILE A 320 0.50 6.88 4.02
C ILE A 320 -0.19 5.56 4.34
N ASP A 321 -0.76 5.45 5.55
CA ASP A 321 -1.48 4.25 5.97
C ASP A 321 -2.61 3.95 4.97
N THR A 322 -3.40 4.94 4.58
CA THR A 322 -4.56 4.73 3.68
C THR A 322 -4.18 4.54 2.21
N ILE A 323 -3.35 5.41 1.63
CA ILE A 323 -3.05 5.44 0.19
C ILE A 323 -2.00 4.39 -0.18
N VAL A 324 -0.97 4.22 0.66
CA VAL A 324 0.18 3.35 0.37
C VAL A 324 -0.02 1.96 0.99
N ASN A 325 -0.31 1.90 2.29
CA ASN A 325 -0.38 0.63 3.02
C ASN A 325 -1.79 -0.01 2.95
N GLY A 326 -2.80 0.74 2.53
CA GLY A 326 -4.19 0.28 2.50
C GLY A 326 -4.77 0.00 3.89
N LEU A 327 -4.28 0.64 4.95
CA LEU A 327 -4.72 0.54 6.33
C LEU A 327 -5.66 1.70 6.68
N TYR A 328 -6.88 1.39 7.12
CA TYR A 328 -7.92 2.36 7.44
C TYR A 328 -8.34 2.16 8.89
N ASP A 329 -7.60 2.79 9.79
CA ASP A 329 -7.86 2.75 11.22
C ASP A 329 -8.78 3.92 11.62
N LYS A 330 -10.00 3.58 12.03
CA LYS A 330 -11.03 4.57 12.38
C LYS A 330 -10.61 5.46 13.55
N ASP A 331 -9.92 4.92 14.54
CA ASP A 331 -9.52 5.67 15.73
C ASP A 331 -8.36 6.62 15.39
N LYS A 332 -7.38 6.16 14.61
CA LYS A 332 -6.30 7.04 14.10
C LYS A 332 -6.84 8.16 13.21
N ILE A 333 -7.76 7.85 12.28
CA ILE A 333 -8.36 8.85 11.37
C ILE A 333 -9.17 9.87 12.19
N THR A 334 -10.00 9.41 13.12
CA THR A 334 -10.79 10.28 14.00
C THR A 334 -9.87 11.18 14.83
N LYS A 335 -8.81 10.60 15.44
CA LYS A 335 -7.82 11.35 16.21
C LYS A 335 -7.09 12.39 15.35
N SER A 336 -6.75 12.07 14.09
CA SER A 336 -6.15 13.01 13.15
C SER A 336 -7.07 14.21 12.88
N ILE A 337 -8.35 13.93 12.58
CA ILE A 337 -9.36 14.96 12.32
C ILE A 337 -9.55 15.83 13.55
N ASP A 338 -9.76 15.20 14.71
CA ASP A 338 -9.99 15.89 15.98
C ASP A 338 -8.80 16.74 16.40
N ASN A 339 -7.59 16.34 15.97
CA ASN A 339 -6.36 17.09 16.23
C ASN A 339 -6.06 18.21 15.23
N SER A 340 -6.85 18.36 14.17
CA SER A 340 -6.62 19.40 13.16
C SER A 340 -6.93 20.81 13.68
N ARG A 341 -6.40 21.83 12.98
CA ARG A 341 -6.66 23.26 13.23
C ARG A 341 -8.15 23.63 13.27
N HIS A 342 -9.02 22.83 12.66
CA HIS A 342 -10.47 23.12 12.65
C HIS A 342 -11.17 22.77 13.96
N PHE A 343 -10.60 21.87 14.77
CA PHE A 343 -11.23 21.35 15.99
C PHE A 343 -10.44 21.64 17.25
N ILE A 344 -9.12 21.75 17.14
CA ILE A 344 -8.30 22.13 18.27
C ILE A 344 -8.17 23.65 18.36
N LYS A 345 -8.57 24.20 19.51
CA LYS A 345 -8.22 25.58 19.88
C LYS A 345 -6.70 25.69 20.10
N PRO A 346 -6.02 26.71 19.55
CA PRO A 346 -4.58 26.91 19.73
C PRO A 346 -4.11 26.80 21.19
N GLU A 347 -4.93 27.29 22.13
CA GLU A 347 -4.64 27.27 23.57
C GLU A 347 -4.50 25.86 24.18
N SER A 348 -5.00 24.82 23.49
CA SER A 348 -5.06 23.45 24.03
C SER A 348 -3.93 22.52 23.56
N LYS A 349 -3.03 22.97 22.66
CA LYS A 349 -1.87 22.17 22.22
C LYS A 349 -0.59 22.46 23.00
N GLY A 350 -0.55 23.54 23.77
CA GLY A 350 0.63 23.99 24.48
C GLY A 350 1.50 24.95 23.66
N PRO A 351 2.61 25.44 24.24
CA PRO A 351 3.32 26.61 23.73
C PRO A 351 4.06 26.35 22.41
N TRP A 352 4.50 25.11 22.16
CA TRP A 352 5.15 24.73 20.90
C TRP A 352 4.26 25.03 19.68
N PHE A 353 2.93 24.95 19.83
CA PHE A 353 2.01 25.19 18.72
C PHE A 353 1.92 26.67 18.36
N THR A 354 1.93 27.57 19.34
CA THR A 354 2.00 29.02 19.11
C THR A 354 3.30 29.37 18.40
N ILE A 355 4.43 28.84 18.86
CA ILE A 355 5.75 29.07 18.26
C ILE A 355 5.81 28.52 16.82
N LEU A 356 5.25 27.33 16.57
CA LEU A 356 5.20 26.75 15.22
C LEU A 356 4.42 27.63 14.22
N ASN A 357 3.40 28.33 14.69
CA ASN A 357 2.55 29.20 13.87
C ASN A 357 2.90 30.69 14.05
N PHE A 358 4.18 31.01 14.26
CA PHE A 358 4.63 32.38 14.55
C PHE A 358 4.15 33.43 13.52
N ASP A 359 3.93 33.06 12.25
CA ASP A 359 3.40 33.96 11.22
C ASP A 359 2.00 34.53 11.54
N LEU A 360 1.25 33.88 12.44
CA LEU A 360 -0.10 34.27 12.84
C LEU A 360 -0.14 35.14 14.10
N TYR A 361 1.00 35.29 14.79
CA TYR A 361 1.06 35.92 16.10
C TYR A 361 2.12 37.03 16.14
N PRO A 362 1.88 38.13 16.88
CA PRO A 362 2.93 39.09 17.20
C PRO A 362 4.12 38.42 17.91
N THR A 363 5.33 38.97 17.74
CA THR A 363 6.55 38.47 18.40
C THR A 363 6.39 38.37 19.92
N THR A 364 5.66 39.29 20.55
CA THR A 364 5.39 39.25 22.00
C THR A 364 4.64 38.00 22.44
N ASP A 365 3.73 37.48 21.61
CA ASP A 365 2.98 36.27 21.92
C ASP A 365 3.84 35.02 21.72
N VAL A 366 4.75 35.06 20.74
CA VAL A 366 5.77 34.02 20.53
C VAL A 366 6.75 33.99 21.72
N ASP A 367 7.18 35.15 22.22
CA ASP A 367 8.04 35.27 23.41
C ASP A 367 7.35 34.72 24.67
N ASN A 368 6.09 35.09 24.89
CA ASN A 368 5.30 34.54 26.00
C ASN A 368 5.16 33.02 25.90
N ALA A 369 4.95 32.49 24.69
CA ALA A 369 4.90 31.04 24.46
C ALA A 369 6.27 30.38 24.70
N LEU A 370 7.37 31.04 24.34
CA LEU A 370 8.72 30.53 24.60
C LEU A 370 9.02 30.47 26.11
N GLU A 371 8.63 31.48 26.88
CA GLU A 371 8.76 31.49 28.34
C GLU A 371 7.97 30.34 28.97
N GLU A 372 6.72 30.16 28.56
CA GLU A 372 5.87 29.06 29.05
C GLU A 372 6.44 27.69 28.61
N LEU A 373 7.01 27.58 27.40
CA LEU A 373 7.67 26.35 26.94
C LEU A 373 8.82 25.96 27.87
N TYR A 374 9.71 26.91 28.20
CA TYR A 374 10.82 26.65 29.10
C TYR A 374 10.35 26.28 30.50
N LYS A 375 9.32 26.94 31.02
CA LYS A 375 8.71 26.58 32.31
C LYS A 375 8.17 25.15 32.30
N GLN A 376 7.50 24.73 31.22
CA GLN A 376 7.00 23.36 31.09
C GLN A 376 8.13 22.32 31.03
N PHE A 377 9.27 22.64 30.41
CA PHE A 377 10.48 21.83 30.50
C PHE A 377 11.04 21.77 31.93
N GLU A 378 11.09 22.90 32.64
CA GLU A 378 11.59 22.93 34.03
C GLU A 378 10.74 22.07 34.96
N GLU A 379 9.42 22.14 34.83
CA GLU A 379 8.44 21.39 35.62
C GLU A 379 8.27 19.92 35.15
N MET A 380 8.94 19.54 34.05
CA MET A 380 8.83 18.22 33.41
C MET A 380 7.39 17.87 33.04
N GLN A 381 6.69 18.81 32.41
CA GLN A 381 5.32 18.62 31.90
C GLN A 381 5.30 18.04 30.48
N ILE A 382 6.33 18.32 29.66
CA ILE A 382 6.43 17.86 28.27
C ILE A 382 7.00 16.43 28.25
N ILE A 383 6.13 15.43 28.11
CA ILE A 383 6.50 14.00 28.25
C ILE A 383 6.37 13.24 26.93
N GLU A 384 5.47 13.66 26.06
CA GLU A 384 5.17 12.97 24.81
C GLU A 384 6.30 13.18 23.77
N ASN A 385 6.72 12.10 23.09
CA ASN A 385 7.82 12.15 22.12
C ASN A 385 7.59 13.18 21.01
N GLY A 386 6.36 13.31 20.53
CA GLY A 386 6.01 14.25 19.47
C GLY A 386 6.17 15.71 19.92
N GLU A 387 5.73 16.02 21.14
CA GLU A 387 5.81 17.36 21.71
C GLU A 387 7.25 17.74 22.05
N ILE A 388 8.03 16.81 22.61
CA ILE A 388 9.48 17.00 22.84
C ILE A 388 10.16 17.33 21.50
N GLN A 389 9.90 16.55 20.45
CA GLN A 389 10.52 16.77 19.15
C GLN A 389 10.11 18.08 18.50
N HIS A 390 8.82 18.46 18.55
CA HIS A 390 8.37 19.77 18.09
C HIS A 390 9.11 20.89 18.82
N SER A 391 9.10 20.83 20.15
CA SER A 391 9.69 21.86 21.00
C SER A 391 11.18 22.04 20.74
N ILE A 392 11.97 20.95 20.67
CA ILE A 392 13.41 21.03 20.43
C ILE A 392 13.73 21.52 19.01
N ASN A 393 13.00 21.05 18.00
CA ASN A 393 13.21 21.53 16.62
C ASN A 393 12.85 23.01 16.46
N LEU A 394 11.81 23.49 17.15
CA LEU A 394 11.48 24.93 17.19
C LEU A 394 12.56 25.74 17.91
N LEU A 395 13.16 25.22 18.99
CA LEU A 395 14.30 25.88 19.62
C LEU A 395 15.51 25.96 18.66
N PHE A 396 15.79 24.92 17.88
CA PHE A 396 16.84 24.99 16.84
C PHE A 396 16.55 26.07 15.81
N MET A 397 15.31 26.16 15.33
CA MET A 397 14.87 27.21 14.42
C MET A 397 15.07 28.61 15.01
N LEU A 398 14.65 28.84 16.26
CA LEU A 398 14.79 30.13 16.94
C LEU A 398 16.27 30.50 17.18
N SER A 399 17.12 29.52 17.43
CA SER A 399 18.58 29.72 17.55
C SER A 399 19.21 30.13 16.23
N GLU A 400 18.86 29.45 15.13
CA GLU A 400 19.33 29.80 13.79
C GLU A 400 18.87 31.22 13.38
N ALA A 401 17.64 31.58 13.73
CA ALA A 401 17.08 32.92 13.52
C ALA A 401 17.68 33.99 14.45
N LYS A 402 18.54 33.60 15.42
CA LYS A 402 19.09 34.47 16.47
C LYS A 402 18.02 35.15 17.33
N HIS A 403 16.86 34.52 17.46
CA HIS A 403 15.77 34.96 18.33
C HIS A 403 16.06 34.62 19.81
N ILE A 404 16.83 33.56 20.04
CA ILE A 404 17.31 33.17 21.37
C ILE A 404 18.84 33.18 21.42
N ASP A 405 19.39 33.54 22.58
CA ASP A 405 20.83 33.54 22.84
C ASP A 405 21.32 32.15 23.29
N LYS A 406 21.14 31.16 22.41
CA LYS A 406 21.62 29.79 22.58
C LYS A 406 22.09 29.26 21.23
N THR A 407 23.19 28.51 21.23
CA THR A 407 23.63 27.80 20.04
C THR A 407 22.83 26.52 19.83
N ILE A 408 22.88 25.95 18.62
CA ILE A 408 22.32 24.63 18.32
C ILE A 408 22.88 23.56 19.26
N ASP A 409 24.17 23.63 19.58
CA ASP A 409 24.84 22.71 20.50
C ASP A 409 24.29 22.84 21.93
N ASP A 410 24.04 24.06 22.41
CA ASP A 410 23.45 24.30 23.74
C ASP A 410 22.05 23.70 23.84
N ILE A 411 21.24 23.82 22.79
CA ILE A 411 19.89 23.24 22.73
C ILE A 411 19.94 21.72 22.71
N TYR A 412 20.90 21.14 21.97
CA TYR A 412 21.07 19.70 21.95
C TYR A 412 21.53 19.16 23.31
N LEU A 413 22.44 19.85 24.00
CA LEU A 413 22.84 19.52 25.36
C LEU A 413 21.65 19.65 26.34
N PHE A 414 20.87 20.72 26.23
CA PHE A 414 19.64 20.91 26.99
C PHE A 414 18.66 19.74 26.79
N PHE A 415 18.45 19.30 25.54
CA PHE A 415 17.63 18.12 25.24
C PHE A 415 18.14 16.86 25.95
N LEU A 416 19.45 16.59 25.86
CA LEU A 416 20.05 15.41 26.52
C LEU A 416 19.88 15.47 28.05
N GLU A 417 20.04 16.64 28.66
CA GLU A 417 19.83 16.83 30.09
C GLU A 417 18.37 16.66 30.47
N TYR A 418 17.44 17.22 29.69
CA TYR A 418 16.01 17.08 29.92
C TYR A 418 15.57 15.62 29.87
N VAL A 419 16.01 14.88 28.86
CA VAL A 419 15.76 13.44 28.72
C VAL A 419 16.31 12.66 29.92
N ARG A 420 17.53 12.96 30.38
CA ARG A 420 18.09 12.36 31.60
C ARG A 420 17.26 12.69 32.85
N LYS A 421 16.75 13.93 32.96
CA LYS A 421 15.91 14.38 34.06
C LYS A 421 14.59 13.62 34.09
N LEU A 422 13.90 13.48 32.95
CA LEU A 422 12.69 12.65 32.83
C LEU A 422 12.96 11.20 33.24
N GLN A 423 14.06 10.63 32.77
CA GLN A 423 14.43 9.25 33.06
C GLN A 423 14.73 9.03 34.54
N LYS A 424 15.44 9.95 35.20
CA LYS A 424 15.75 9.89 36.64
C LYS A 424 14.49 9.96 37.50
N ASN A 425 13.50 10.76 37.08
CA ASN A 425 12.24 10.95 37.80
C ASN A 425 11.13 9.96 37.39
N ASN A 426 11.44 8.95 36.58
CA ASN A 426 10.47 7.96 36.08
C ASN A 426 9.25 8.58 35.37
N LYS A 427 9.42 9.76 34.77
CA LYS A 427 8.37 10.43 33.98
C LYS A 427 8.35 10.01 32.51
N PHE A 428 9.37 9.29 32.03
CA PHE A 428 9.42 8.81 30.66
C PHE A 428 8.40 7.66 30.44
N PRO A 429 7.53 7.73 29.40
CA PRO A 429 6.60 6.65 29.10
C PRO A 429 7.38 5.40 28.67
N PRO A 430 6.98 4.19 29.11
CA PRO A 430 7.63 2.96 28.65
C PRO A 430 7.41 2.78 27.14
N ALA A 431 8.32 2.08 26.48
CA ALA A 431 8.09 1.61 25.12
C ALA A 431 6.87 0.68 25.09
N ASP A 432 6.16 0.68 23.96
CA ASP A 432 5.08 -0.27 23.71
C ASP A 432 5.63 -1.70 23.78
N LEU A 433 4.84 -2.61 24.35
CA LEU A 433 5.15 -4.03 24.42
C LEU A 433 5.09 -4.71 23.04
N PHE A 434 4.37 -4.11 22.10
CA PHE A 434 4.05 -4.70 20.80
C PHE A 434 4.64 -3.96 19.61
N THR A 435 5.56 -3.01 19.82
CA THR A 435 6.07 -2.14 18.74
C THR A 435 6.61 -2.95 17.55
N GLU A 436 5.79 -3.03 16.51
CA GLU A 436 6.24 -3.14 15.13
C GLU A 436 7.06 -1.89 14.81
N TYR A 437 8.12 -2.04 14.04
CA TYR A 437 9.03 -0.98 13.62
C TYR A 437 8.30 0.36 13.35
N GLU A 438 8.47 1.35 14.23
CA GLU A 438 8.01 2.71 13.92
C GLU A 438 9.03 3.35 12.98
N PRO A 439 8.67 3.67 11.72
CA PRO A 439 9.55 4.41 10.85
C PRO A 439 9.92 5.75 11.51
N ILE A 440 11.12 6.25 11.24
CA ILE A 440 11.53 7.59 11.68
C ILE A 440 10.53 8.58 11.07
N ARG A 441 9.78 9.27 11.94
CA ARG A 441 8.73 10.21 11.52
C ARG A 441 9.29 11.62 11.55
N ASP A 442 9.08 12.37 10.48
CA ASP A 442 9.39 13.80 10.42
C ASP A 442 8.19 14.68 10.84
N SER A 443 7.23 14.11 11.56
CA SER A 443 6.01 14.80 12.01
C SER A 443 5.39 14.17 13.27
N ALA A 444 4.61 14.96 14.00
CA ALA A 444 3.72 14.51 15.08
C ALA A 444 2.46 15.39 15.15
N TYR A 445 1.36 14.82 15.63
CA TYR A 445 0.06 15.51 15.78
C TYR A 445 -0.48 16.15 14.48
N GLY A 446 -0.07 15.65 13.32
CA GLY A 446 -0.44 16.21 12.02
C GLY A 446 0.47 17.35 11.52
N TYR A 447 1.50 17.73 12.27
CA TYR A 447 2.45 18.80 11.91
C TYR A 447 3.84 18.23 11.68
N GLY A 448 4.49 18.67 10.60
CA GLY A 448 5.90 18.39 10.35
C GLY A 448 6.80 19.05 11.40
N TYR A 449 7.89 18.40 11.77
CA TYR A 449 8.93 19.05 12.58
C TYR A 449 9.62 20.14 11.74
N TRP A 450 9.97 21.26 12.38
CA TRP A 450 10.73 22.32 11.73
C TRP A 450 12.20 21.90 11.63
N ILE A 451 12.60 21.32 10.49
CA ILE A 451 13.96 20.81 10.27
C ILE A 451 14.61 21.59 9.13
N ASN A 452 15.77 22.19 9.38
CA ASN A 452 16.61 22.84 8.38
C ASN A 452 17.93 22.07 8.19
N ASP A 453 18.58 22.22 7.03
CA ASP A 453 19.79 21.47 6.68
C ASP A 453 20.96 21.73 7.64
N SER A 454 21.04 22.92 8.23
CA SER A 454 22.07 23.32 9.21
C SER A 454 22.12 22.44 10.47
N TYR A 455 20.96 22.01 10.99
CA TYR A 455 20.86 21.21 12.22
C TYR A 455 20.15 19.87 12.05
N LYS A 456 19.83 19.47 10.81
CA LYS A 456 19.20 18.17 10.49
C LYS A 456 19.91 16.97 11.11
N HIS A 457 21.24 17.02 11.20
CA HIS A 457 22.05 15.97 11.81
C HIS A 457 21.84 15.85 13.33
N TYR A 458 21.34 16.88 14.00
CA TYR A 458 20.86 16.83 15.39
C TYR A 458 19.43 16.31 15.45
N SER A 459 18.51 16.86 14.65
CA SER A 459 17.09 16.46 14.61
C SER A 459 16.93 14.96 14.35
N SER A 460 17.70 14.39 13.42
CA SER A 460 17.68 12.96 13.08
C SER A 460 18.08 12.03 14.24
N LYS A 461 18.77 12.54 15.27
CA LYS A 461 19.17 11.76 16.45
C LYS A 461 18.10 11.75 17.54
N LEU A 462 17.20 12.75 17.58
CA LEU A 462 16.24 12.95 18.68
C LEU A 462 15.34 11.73 18.87
N ASN A 463 14.68 11.26 17.80
CA ASN A 463 13.77 10.12 17.87
C ASN A 463 14.47 8.85 18.37
N LYS A 464 15.69 8.59 17.89
CA LYS A 464 16.49 7.43 18.31
C LYS A 464 16.82 7.47 19.81
N ILE A 465 17.15 8.65 20.33
CA ILE A 465 17.44 8.85 21.75
C ILE A 465 16.16 8.64 22.57
N LEU A 466 15.04 9.23 22.17
CA LEU A 466 13.76 9.07 22.86
C LEU A 466 13.34 7.59 22.90
N ALA A 467 13.37 6.89 21.76
CA ALA A 467 13.06 5.46 21.67
C ALA A 467 13.95 4.60 22.58
N GLN A 468 15.25 4.90 22.65
CA GLN A 468 16.15 4.21 23.58
C GLN A 468 15.77 4.42 25.05
N GLN A 469 15.33 5.62 25.42
CA GLN A 469 14.94 5.89 26.81
C GLN A 469 13.59 5.25 27.17
N GLN A 470 12.64 5.19 26.23
CA GLN A 470 11.41 4.41 26.39
C GLN A 470 11.70 2.94 26.68
N GLN A 471 12.69 2.36 25.99
CA GLN A 471 13.14 0.99 26.24
C GLN A 471 13.76 0.82 27.64
N ILE A 472 14.55 1.79 28.11
CA ILE A 472 15.08 1.77 29.48
C ILE A 472 13.92 1.89 30.50
N ALA A 473 12.95 2.77 30.26
CA ALA A 473 11.78 2.93 31.11
C ALA A 473 10.91 1.66 31.15
N LEU A 474 10.76 0.96 30.02
CA LEU A 474 10.12 -0.35 29.96
C LEU A 474 10.89 -1.40 30.77
N ARG A 475 12.22 -1.47 30.62
CA ARG A 475 13.08 -2.39 31.39
C ARG A 475 13.02 -2.16 32.90
N LYS A 476 12.77 -0.94 33.37
CA LYS A 476 12.52 -0.66 34.80
C LYS A 476 11.26 -1.35 35.34
N ARG A 477 10.31 -1.73 34.48
CA ARG A 477 9.10 -2.48 34.85
C ARG A 477 9.32 -4.00 34.85
N TYR A 478 10.43 -4.49 34.30
CA TYR A 478 10.73 -5.93 34.22
C TYR A 478 10.73 -6.63 35.57
N PRO A 479 11.23 -6.05 36.69
CA PRO A 479 11.14 -6.71 37.98
C PRO A 479 9.72 -7.05 38.40
N GLN A 480 8.75 -6.17 38.11
CA GLN A 480 7.33 -6.40 38.38
C GLN A 480 6.78 -7.49 37.45
N PHE A 481 7.01 -7.39 36.14
CA PHE A 481 6.57 -8.41 35.18
C PHE A 481 7.15 -9.80 35.48
N LEU A 482 8.40 -9.84 35.94
CA LEU A 482 9.08 -11.07 36.33
C LEU A 482 8.45 -11.69 37.58
N ALA A 483 8.02 -10.86 38.55
CA ALA A 483 7.30 -11.35 39.73
C ALA A 483 5.96 -11.98 39.33
N ASP A 484 5.21 -11.34 38.43
CA ASP A 484 3.95 -11.86 37.89
C ASP A 484 4.16 -13.18 37.13
N LEU A 485 5.17 -13.25 36.27
CA LEU A 485 5.54 -14.47 35.55
C LEU A 485 5.97 -15.60 36.49
N ARG A 486 6.73 -15.29 37.54
CA ARG A 486 7.14 -16.28 38.56
C ARG A 486 5.94 -16.86 39.29
N ASN A 487 4.96 -16.01 39.63
CA ASN A 487 3.73 -16.44 40.29
C ASN A 487 2.89 -17.31 39.35
N ASN A 488 2.63 -16.83 38.12
CA ASN A 488 1.82 -17.57 37.16
C ASN A 488 2.47 -18.89 36.76
N LEU A 489 3.80 -18.98 36.64
CA LEU A 489 4.44 -20.27 36.33
C LEU A 489 4.05 -21.36 37.36
N LYS A 490 3.94 -20.99 38.64
CA LYS A 490 3.59 -21.91 39.74
C LYS A 490 2.08 -22.12 39.91
N GLU A 491 1.33 -21.03 39.98
CA GLU A 491 -0.09 -21.06 40.39
C GLU A 491 -1.06 -21.18 39.18
N ASP A 492 -0.65 -20.73 37.99
CA ASP A 492 -1.47 -20.73 36.78
C ASP A 492 -0.58 -20.90 35.53
N THR A 493 -0.07 -22.12 35.34
CA THR A 493 0.89 -22.40 34.26
C THR A 493 0.30 -22.13 32.87
N ALA A 494 -1.02 -22.27 32.69
CA ALA A 494 -1.69 -21.98 31.42
C ALA A 494 -1.54 -20.50 31.07
N LYS A 495 -1.86 -19.61 32.02
CA LYS A 495 -1.67 -18.16 31.87
C LYS A 495 -0.22 -17.78 31.63
N PHE A 496 0.73 -18.41 32.34
CA PHE A 496 2.16 -18.20 32.05
C PHE A 496 2.50 -18.54 30.59
N CYS A 497 2.04 -19.69 30.09
CA CYS A 497 2.30 -20.13 28.72
C CYS A 497 1.71 -19.18 27.69
N GLU A 498 0.50 -18.69 27.92
CA GLU A 498 -0.17 -17.68 27.11
C GLU A 498 0.63 -16.37 27.07
N GLN A 499 0.97 -15.81 28.23
CA GLN A 499 1.66 -14.53 28.34
C GLN A 499 3.01 -14.45 27.59
N ILE A 500 3.75 -15.56 27.51
CA ILE A 500 5.07 -15.60 26.86
C ILE A 500 5.02 -16.04 25.38
N SER A 501 3.87 -16.54 24.92
CA SER A 501 3.71 -17.06 23.56
C SER A 501 3.57 -15.95 22.52
N ARG A 502 3.83 -16.28 21.25
CA ARG A 502 3.60 -15.38 20.09
C ARG A 502 2.40 -15.78 19.24
N ASN A 503 1.76 -16.90 19.54
CA ASN A 503 0.56 -17.38 18.84
C ASN A 503 -0.66 -17.04 19.70
N GLY A 504 -1.66 -16.35 19.14
CA GLY A 504 -2.88 -15.97 19.87
C GLY A 504 -3.19 -14.46 19.82
N LEU A 505 -4.14 -14.03 20.65
CA LEU A 505 -4.56 -12.63 20.73
C LEU A 505 -3.50 -11.77 21.44
N LYS A 506 -3.27 -10.55 20.95
CA LYS A 506 -2.25 -9.62 21.49
C LYS A 506 -2.47 -9.31 22.98
N ASP A 507 -3.73 -9.15 23.40
CA ASP A 507 -4.10 -8.83 24.80
C ASP A 507 -3.79 -9.95 25.79
N ILE A 508 -3.57 -11.18 25.29
CA ILE A 508 -3.23 -12.36 26.08
C ILE A 508 -1.69 -12.54 26.10
N ASN A 509 -1.05 -12.33 24.95
CA ASN A 509 0.38 -12.55 24.70
C ASN A 509 1.25 -11.34 25.10
N ILE A 510 0.95 -10.72 26.24
CA ILE A 510 1.49 -9.41 26.65
C ILE A 510 3.02 -9.34 26.78
N TYR A 511 3.70 -10.47 26.93
CA TYR A 511 5.17 -10.53 27.01
C TYR A 511 5.81 -11.31 25.85
N GLY A 512 5.03 -11.71 24.84
CA GLY A 512 5.47 -12.49 23.69
C GLY A 512 6.57 -11.81 22.86
N TYR A 513 6.61 -10.48 22.89
CA TYR A 513 7.44 -9.66 21.99
C TYR A 513 8.58 -8.90 22.68
N ILE A 514 8.68 -8.98 24.01
CA ILE A 514 9.77 -8.36 24.77
C ILE A 514 10.69 -9.41 25.35
N ALA A 515 12.01 -9.16 25.43
CA ALA A 515 13.02 -10.10 25.92
C ALA A 515 13.02 -10.32 27.45
N ILE A 516 11.84 -10.44 28.09
CA ILE A 516 11.67 -10.50 29.54
C ILE A 516 12.29 -11.75 30.17
N LEU A 517 12.30 -12.89 29.47
CA LEU A 517 12.77 -14.16 30.07
C LEU A 517 14.26 -14.14 30.35
N SER A 518 15.04 -13.32 29.62
CA SER A 518 16.46 -13.08 29.90
C SER A 518 16.72 -12.56 31.32
N SER A 519 15.69 -12.02 31.98
CA SER A 519 15.74 -11.56 33.37
C SER A 519 15.63 -12.68 34.41
N PHE A 520 15.24 -13.91 34.01
CA PHE A 520 15.37 -15.07 34.88
C PHE A 520 16.83 -15.51 34.96
N LYS A 521 17.30 -15.93 36.14
CA LYS A 521 18.50 -16.77 36.18
C LYS A 521 18.16 -18.12 35.52
N PRO A 522 18.93 -18.60 34.53
CA PRO A 522 18.57 -19.81 33.77
C PRO A 522 18.35 -21.06 34.62
N HIS A 523 19.13 -21.24 35.69
CA HIS A 523 18.96 -22.38 36.60
C HIS A 523 17.71 -22.26 37.47
N GLU A 524 17.43 -21.07 38.03
CA GLU A 524 16.21 -20.80 38.81
C GLU A 524 14.96 -21.07 37.97
N PHE A 525 14.97 -20.65 36.69
CA PHE A 525 13.86 -20.91 35.77
C PHE A 525 13.62 -22.40 35.56
N VAL A 526 14.68 -23.19 35.31
CA VAL A 526 14.54 -24.64 35.10
C VAL A 526 14.09 -25.34 36.37
N ASP A 527 14.59 -24.93 37.55
CA ASP A 527 14.16 -25.51 38.82
C ASP A 527 12.68 -25.19 39.11
N MET A 528 12.24 -23.97 38.82
CA MET A 528 10.81 -23.61 38.90
C MET A 528 9.98 -24.42 37.92
N TRP A 529 10.38 -24.52 36.66
CA TRP A 529 9.67 -25.29 35.64
C TRP A 529 9.53 -26.76 36.03
N LEU A 530 10.60 -27.40 36.54
CA LEU A 530 10.52 -28.81 36.96
C LEU A 530 9.81 -29.01 38.31
N SER A 531 9.51 -27.94 39.05
CA SER A 531 8.76 -28.02 40.32
C SER A 531 7.23 -28.00 40.14
N ILE A 532 6.73 -27.62 38.97
CA ILE A 532 5.29 -27.61 38.68
C ILE A 532 4.79 -29.01 38.34
N ASP A 533 3.46 -29.18 38.29
CA ASP A 533 2.82 -30.43 37.89
C ASP A 533 3.38 -30.95 36.54
N MET A 534 3.81 -32.22 36.52
CA MET A 534 4.45 -32.86 35.36
C MET A 534 3.58 -32.83 34.09
N THR A 535 2.25 -32.80 34.23
CA THR A 535 1.32 -32.69 33.10
C THR A 535 1.48 -31.37 32.35
N ASN A 536 1.97 -30.32 33.01
CA ASN A 536 2.18 -29.00 32.43
C ASN A 536 3.58 -28.77 31.85
N TRP A 537 4.53 -29.68 32.05
CA TRP A 537 5.91 -29.47 31.58
C TRP A 537 5.99 -29.27 30.05
N HIS A 538 5.20 -30.03 29.29
CA HIS A 538 5.14 -29.91 27.84
C HIS A 538 4.42 -28.64 27.35
N ASN A 539 3.53 -28.06 28.17
CA ASN A 539 2.85 -26.80 27.84
C ASN A 539 3.87 -25.66 27.85
N VAL A 540 4.69 -25.56 28.91
CA VAL A 540 5.79 -24.58 29.01
C VAL A 540 6.80 -24.77 27.87
N ARG A 541 7.16 -26.03 27.56
CA ARG A 541 8.02 -26.33 26.40
C ARG A 541 7.45 -25.74 25.12
N THR A 542 6.17 -25.98 24.87
CA THR A 542 5.50 -25.59 23.64
C THR A 542 5.38 -24.06 23.54
N ALA A 543 5.10 -23.38 24.65
CA ALA A 543 5.11 -21.93 24.72
C ALA A 543 6.49 -21.34 24.37
N LEU A 544 7.58 -21.91 24.88
CA LEU A 544 8.95 -21.48 24.54
C LEU A 544 9.29 -21.75 23.06
N VAL A 545 8.92 -22.91 22.52
CA VAL A 545 9.12 -23.20 21.08
C VAL A 545 8.36 -22.19 20.22
N ASN A 546 7.11 -21.88 20.57
CA ASN A 546 6.31 -20.88 19.87
C ASN A 546 6.96 -19.48 19.95
N ARG A 547 7.41 -19.08 21.14
CA ARG A 547 8.10 -17.81 21.37
C ARG A 547 9.35 -17.63 20.51
N TYR A 548 10.13 -18.69 20.33
CA TYR A 548 11.39 -18.66 19.58
C TYR A 548 11.26 -19.03 18.10
N SER A 549 10.04 -19.26 17.62
CA SER A 549 9.75 -19.52 16.22
C SER A 549 9.97 -18.28 15.33
N GLY A 550 10.05 -18.48 14.01
CA GLY A 550 10.06 -17.37 13.04
C GLY A 550 11.28 -16.45 13.11
N GLY A 551 12.39 -16.87 13.73
CA GLY A 551 13.62 -16.09 13.80
C GLY A 551 13.62 -14.98 14.87
N SER A 552 12.73 -15.03 15.86
CA SER A 552 12.59 -13.99 16.90
C SER A 552 13.87 -13.71 17.72
N LEU A 553 14.75 -14.70 17.85
CA LEU A 553 16.07 -14.56 18.49
C LEU A 553 17.07 -13.70 17.70
N HIS A 554 16.77 -13.37 16.44
CA HIS A 554 17.53 -12.41 15.63
C HIS A 554 16.85 -11.04 15.53
N GLY A 555 15.69 -10.87 16.17
CA GLY A 555 14.93 -9.62 16.26
C GLY A 555 14.71 -9.21 17.73
N ASP A 556 13.46 -9.05 18.13
CA ASP A 556 13.09 -8.45 19.43
C ASP A 556 13.52 -9.28 20.66
N LEU A 557 13.80 -10.59 20.49
CA LEU A 557 14.21 -11.49 21.58
C LEU A 557 15.71 -11.79 21.58
N THR A 558 16.54 -10.94 20.96
CA THR A 558 17.99 -11.16 20.85
C THR A 558 18.66 -11.40 22.21
N ASP A 559 18.25 -10.66 23.26
CA ASP A 559 18.81 -10.81 24.62
C ASP A 559 18.48 -12.19 25.26
N GLU A 560 17.47 -12.90 24.77
CA GLU A 560 17.11 -14.24 25.25
C GLU A 560 17.93 -15.36 24.60
N GLY A 561 18.68 -15.09 23.53
CA GLY A 561 19.51 -16.10 22.84
C GLY A 561 20.55 -16.75 23.77
N PRO A 562 21.41 -15.96 24.45
CA PRO A 562 22.34 -16.48 25.45
C PRO A 562 21.62 -17.16 26.63
N TRP A 563 20.53 -16.57 27.11
CA TRP A 563 19.73 -17.12 28.21
C TRP A 563 19.20 -18.52 27.90
N LEU A 564 18.62 -18.70 26.71
CA LEU A 564 18.05 -19.96 26.25
C LEU A 564 19.11 -21.07 26.15
N LYS A 565 20.34 -20.73 25.72
CA LYS A 565 21.46 -21.70 25.70
C LYS A 565 21.74 -22.24 27.10
N PHE A 566 21.75 -21.38 28.12
CA PHE A 566 21.94 -21.80 29.50
C PHE A 566 20.75 -22.58 30.06
N VAL A 567 19.51 -22.26 29.67
CA VAL A 567 18.32 -23.05 30.02
C VAL A 567 18.46 -24.48 29.47
N LYS A 568 18.81 -24.66 28.19
CA LYS A 568 19.05 -25.98 27.59
C LYS A 568 20.15 -26.75 28.31
N MET A 569 21.25 -26.08 28.67
CA MET A 569 22.34 -26.69 29.41
C MET A 569 21.89 -27.17 30.80
N ASN A 570 21.10 -26.35 31.50
CA ASN A 570 20.55 -26.70 32.80
C ASN A 570 19.59 -27.90 32.75
N ILE A 571 18.76 -28.00 31.70
CA ILE A 571 17.89 -29.17 31.46
C ILE A 571 18.72 -30.43 31.21
N ARG A 572 19.75 -30.36 30.34
CA ARG A 572 20.66 -31.50 30.09
C ARG A 572 21.34 -31.99 31.36
N HIS A 573 21.79 -31.07 32.21
CA HIS A 573 22.41 -31.40 33.49
C HIS A 573 21.46 -32.08 34.47
N ARG A 574 20.19 -31.66 34.53
CA ARG A 574 19.17 -32.31 35.38
C ARG A 574 18.80 -33.69 34.83
N ALA A 575 18.70 -33.83 33.51
CA ALA A 575 18.50 -35.11 32.86
C ALA A 575 19.66 -36.10 33.10
N SER A 576 20.92 -35.63 33.11
CA SER A 576 22.08 -36.52 33.33
C SER A 576 22.15 -37.06 34.76
N LYS A 577 21.57 -36.34 35.73
CA LYS A 577 21.44 -36.76 37.13
C LYS A 577 20.24 -37.67 37.41
N ALA A 578 19.26 -37.70 36.52
CA ALA A 578 18.09 -38.57 36.62
C ALA A 578 18.35 -39.96 36.01
N SER A 579 17.51 -40.94 36.35
CA SER A 579 17.56 -42.30 35.81
C SER A 579 16.20 -42.73 35.25
N GLY A 580 16.20 -43.80 34.43
CA GLY A 580 14.98 -44.40 33.89
C GLY A 580 14.06 -43.44 33.12
N ILE A 581 12.76 -43.51 33.41
CA ILE A 581 11.72 -42.72 32.74
C ILE A 581 11.90 -41.21 33.01
N ASP A 582 12.38 -40.80 34.19
CA ASP A 582 12.52 -39.38 34.53
C ASP A 582 13.62 -38.70 33.71
N LYS A 583 14.73 -39.42 33.44
CA LYS A 583 15.74 -38.96 32.49
C LYS A 583 15.15 -38.74 31.10
N LEU A 584 14.31 -39.66 30.62
CA LEU A 584 13.63 -39.54 29.33
C LEU A 584 12.64 -38.36 29.33
N ARG A 585 11.84 -38.19 30.39
CA ARG A 585 10.89 -37.07 30.54
C ARG A 585 11.59 -35.72 30.44
N ILE A 586 12.66 -35.50 31.22
CA ILE A 586 13.40 -34.24 31.24
C ILE A 586 14.11 -34.01 29.90
N SER A 587 14.71 -35.05 29.31
CA SER A 587 15.42 -34.93 28.01
C SER A 587 14.47 -34.51 26.88
N ARG A 588 13.21 -34.95 26.90
CA ARG A 588 12.19 -34.60 25.88
C ARG A 588 11.75 -33.14 25.94
N LEU A 589 12.06 -32.41 27.02
CA LEU A 589 11.84 -30.97 27.08
C LEU A 589 12.77 -30.19 26.14
N LEU A 590 13.85 -30.80 25.63
CA LEU A 590 14.75 -30.15 24.67
C LEU A 590 14.26 -30.25 23.21
N ILE A 591 13.22 -31.04 22.93
CA ILE A 591 12.74 -31.25 21.55
C ILE A 591 12.12 -29.96 21.02
N GLY A 592 12.68 -29.43 19.93
CA GLY A 592 12.20 -28.21 19.24
C GLY A 592 12.66 -26.90 19.86
N LEU A 593 13.17 -26.94 21.10
CA LEU A 593 13.74 -25.80 21.83
C LEU A 593 15.14 -25.52 21.34
#